data_AF-A0A9Q1EEI0-F1
#
_entry.id   AF-A0A9Q1EEI0-F1
#
_cell.length_a   1.000
_cell.length_b   1.000
_cell.length_c   1.000
_cell.angle_alpha   90.00
_cell.angle_beta   90.00
_cell.angle_gamma   90.00
#
_symmetry.space_group_name_H-M   'P 1'
#
loop_
_entity.id
_entity.type
_entity.pdbx_description
1 polymer ?
#
loop_
_entity_poly.entity_id
_entity_poly.type
_entity_poly.pdbx_seq_one_letter_code
_entity_poly.pdbx_strand_id
1 'polypeptide(L)'
;MLNPVSTDITHTAFNGTFQAPWLGTLEPRDVGLWIDDFLVLSLGGLASQIVHQRILSAPSSKDAQVICFAAAGFCFIMGIPSVLLGAVAASTDWNMTNYGSPSPYHRGEAGKILPIALQHLTPNYISIIGIGAIAAAVMSSMDSCLLSCASLFTNNIYKTLIRKHASDRELQWVIKISVTVAGLVGMGLAFLGNNVLAFWVVGTDVMYSMVLPQLVCVLFFPRLPMVTVLWGVTFWERR
;
A
#
# COMPACT_ATOMS: atom_id res chain seq x y z
N MET A 1 7.10 14.83 23.63
CA MET A 1 8.18 15.12 24.59
C MET A 1 7.70 15.07 26.05
N LEU A 2 6.83 14.13 26.44
CA LEU A 2 6.29 14.04 27.82
C LEU A 2 6.00 12.58 28.23
N ASN A 3 6.65 11.61 27.60
CA ASN A 3 6.62 10.22 28.04
C ASN A 3 8.01 9.89 28.63
N PRO A 4 8.11 9.40 29.88
CA PRO A 4 9.41 9.11 30.52
C PRO A 4 10.22 8.00 29.84
N VAL A 5 9.64 7.33 28.84
CA VAL A 5 10.23 6.16 28.15
C VAL A 5 10.81 6.49 26.78
N SER A 6 10.53 7.68 26.21
CA SER A 6 11.07 8.09 24.91
C SER A 6 12.04 9.27 25.04
N THR A 7 13.28 9.06 24.59
CA THR A 7 14.29 10.13 24.48
C THR A 7 14.05 11.01 23.27
N ASP A 8 14.71 12.18 23.23
CA ASP A 8 14.59 13.12 22.11
C ASP A 8 14.95 12.46 20.77
N ILE A 9 14.02 12.56 19.81
CA ILE A 9 14.11 11.97 18.46
C ILE A 9 15.35 12.51 17.72
N THR A 10 15.73 13.76 18.01
CA THR A 10 16.87 14.42 17.38
C THR A 10 18.20 13.76 17.77
N HIS A 11 18.26 13.22 18.99
CA HIS A 11 19.46 12.59 19.53
C HIS A 11 19.57 11.12 19.10
N THR A 12 18.45 10.39 19.08
CA THR A 12 18.37 8.99 18.62
C THR A 12 18.47 8.82 17.11
N ALA A 13 18.25 9.90 16.34
CA ALA A 13 18.44 9.92 14.89
C ALA A 13 19.88 9.62 14.48
N PHE A 14 20.86 10.21 15.18
CA PHE A 14 22.28 10.13 14.84
C PHE A 14 23.10 9.31 15.83
N ASN A 15 22.63 9.16 17.07
CA ASN A 15 23.38 8.50 18.14
C ASN A 15 22.70 7.20 18.57
N GLY A 16 23.47 6.11 18.63
CA GLY A 16 22.94 4.79 19.01
C GLY A 16 22.77 4.67 20.52
N THR A 17 21.63 5.09 21.04
CA THR A 17 21.33 4.99 22.48
C THR A 17 20.68 3.64 22.84
N PHE A 18 19.60 3.26 22.16
CA PHE A 18 18.83 2.03 22.44
C PHE A 18 18.68 1.09 21.24
N GLN A 19 18.69 1.66 20.03
CA GLN A 19 18.69 0.95 18.75
C GLN A 19 19.75 1.58 17.84
N ALA A 20 20.07 0.90 16.74
CA ALA A 20 20.89 1.50 15.69
C ALA A 20 20.25 2.83 15.22
N PRO A 21 21.06 3.86 14.89
CA PRO A 21 20.54 5.12 14.39
C PRO A 21 19.65 4.85 13.18
N TRP A 22 18.42 5.36 13.24
CA TRP A 22 17.41 5.11 12.20
C TRP A 22 17.59 6.05 11.00
N LEU A 23 18.40 7.11 11.14
CA LEU A 23 18.81 7.93 10.01
C LEU A 23 20.00 7.25 9.30
N GLY A 24 19.71 6.54 8.22
CA GLY A 24 20.72 5.91 7.38
C GLY A 24 21.54 6.94 6.59
N THR A 25 22.74 6.54 6.18
CA THR A 25 23.50 7.27 5.15
C THR A 25 23.20 6.66 3.79
N LEU A 26 22.94 7.50 2.80
CA LEU A 26 22.71 7.03 1.43
C LEU A 26 24.06 6.73 0.78
N GLU A 27 24.38 5.45 0.61
CA GLU A 27 25.52 5.07 -0.22
C GLU A 27 25.23 5.38 -1.69
N PRO A 28 26.20 5.90 -2.47
CA PRO A 28 25.98 6.23 -3.89
C PRO A 28 25.49 5.06 -4.76
N ARG A 29 25.72 3.82 -4.31
CA ARG A 29 25.30 2.59 -4.98
C ARG A 29 23.80 2.33 -4.84
N ASP A 30 23.21 2.75 -3.73
CA ASP A 30 21.80 2.47 -3.41
C ASP A 30 20.86 3.57 -3.92
N VAL A 31 21.40 4.71 -4.37
CA VAL A 31 20.62 5.83 -4.91
C VAL A 31 19.68 5.36 -6.02
N GLY A 32 20.12 4.42 -6.86
CA GLY A 32 19.27 3.84 -7.91
C GLY A 32 18.08 3.06 -7.35
N LEU A 33 18.29 2.26 -6.31
CA LEU A 33 17.23 1.49 -5.64
C LEU A 33 16.24 2.42 -4.93
N TRP A 34 16.73 3.47 -4.26
CA TRP A 34 15.87 4.45 -3.61
C TRP A 34 15.02 5.25 -4.61
N ILE A 35 15.57 5.58 -5.78
CA ILE A 35 14.81 6.23 -6.85
C ILE A 35 13.74 5.25 -7.38
N ASP A 36 14.09 3.99 -7.58
CA ASP A 36 13.15 2.98 -8.05
C ASP A 36 11.99 2.76 -7.05
N ASP A 37 12.30 2.56 -5.77
CA ASP A 37 11.29 2.44 -4.69
C ASP A 37 10.38 3.68 -4.65
N PHE A 38 10.96 4.88 -4.80
CA PHE A 38 10.18 6.12 -4.86
C PHE A 38 9.25 6.15 -6.07
N LEU A 39 9.71 5.70 -7.24
CA LEU A 39 8.90 5.64 -8.45
C LEU A 39 7.81 4.57 -8.35
N VAL A 40 8.10 3.39 -7.80
CA VAL A 40 7.12 2.35 -7.52
C VAL A 40 6.02 2.89 -6.61
N LEU A 41 6.39 3.53 -5.49
CA LEU A 41 5.44 4.08 -4.53
C LEU A 41 4.62 5.25 -5.11
N SER A 42 5.23 6.10 -5.94
CA SER A 42 4.58 7.29 -6.50
C SER A 42 3.70 6.97 -7.72
N LEU A 43 4.20 6.13 -8.62
CA LEU A 43 3.58 5.88 -9.91
C LEU A 43 2.81 4.56 -9.97
N GLY A 44 3.15 3.57 -9.13
CA GLY A 44 2.44 2.29 -9.08
C GLY A 44 0.96 2.46 -8.73
N GLY A 45 0.62 3.47 -7.92
CA GLY A 45 -0.77 3.80 -7.59
C GLY A 45 -1.58 4.36 -8.76
N LEU A 46 -0.95 5.01 -9.75
CA LEU A 46 -1.63 5.63 -10.89
C LEU A 46 -2.26 4.59 -11.81
N ALA A 47 -1.59 3.45 -11.97
CA ALA A 47 -2.05 2.35 -12.81
C ALA A 47 -3.14 1.48 -12.13
N SER A 48 -3.39 1.70 -10.84
CA SER A 48 -4.37 0.89 -10.09
C SER A 48 -5.79 1.10 -10.60
N GLN A 49 -6.52 0.00 -10.76
CA GLN A 49 -7.93 0.01 -11.16
C GLN A 49 -8.81 0.80 -10.17
N ILE A 50 -8.44 0.85 -8.89
CA ILE A 50 -9.19 1.58 -7.85
C ILE A 50 -9.26 3.07 -8.18
N VAL A 51 -8.14 3.66 -8.63
CA VAL A 51 -8.04 5.07 -8.97
C VAL A 51 -8.88 5.36 -10.21
N HIS A 52 -8.79 4.52 -11.24
CA HIS A 52 -9.59 4.65 -12.46
C HIS A 52 -11.10 4.57 -12.17
N GLN A 53 -11.53 3.61 -11.34
CA GLN A 53 -12.94 3.50 -10.95
C GLN A 53 -13.44 4.76 -10.24
N ARG A 54 -12.63 5.36 -9.35
CA ARG A 54 -12.99 6.58 -8.63
C ARG A 54 -13.03 7.81 -9.55
N ILE A 55 -12.05 7.96 -10.43
CA ILE A 55 -11.98 9.08 -11.39
C ILE A 55 -13.14 9.02 -12.39
N LEU A 56 -13.44 7.83 -12.93
CA LEU A 56 -14.51 7.65 -13.92
C LEU A 56 -15.91 7.74 -13.31
N SER A 57 -16.03 7.59 -11.99
CA SER A 57 -17.29 7.80 -11.27
C SER A 57 -17.55 9.26 -10.89
N ALA A 58 -16.59 10.16 -11.13
CA ALA A 58 -16.76 11.57 -10.87
C ALA A 58 -17.75 12.19 -11.88
N PRO A 59 -18.62 13.13 -11.45
CA PRO A 59 -19.66 13.71 -12.31
C PRO A 59 -19.09 14.63 -13.40
N SER A 60 -17.86 15.14 -13.22
CA SER A 60 -17.21 16.07 -14.12
C SER A 60 -15.70 15.88 -14.11
N SER A 61 -15.05 16.14 -15.25
CA SER A 61 -13.59 16.08 -15.38
C SER A 61 -12.87 17.07 -14.46
N LYS A 62 -13.47 18.25 -14.21
CA LYS A 62 -12.90 19.25 -13.30
C LYS A 62 -12.92 18.77 -11.86
N ASP A 63 -14.03 18.16 -11.45
CA ASP A 63 -14.19 17.61 -10.09
C ASP A 63 -13.22 16.45 -9.87
N ALA A 64 -13.03 15.59 -10.88
CA ALA A 64 -12.05 14.52 -10.83
C ALA A 64 -10.62 15.05 -10.62
N GLN A 65 -10.23 16.12 -11.34
CA GLN A 65 -8.91 16.74 -11.18
C GLN A 65 -8.73 17.35 -9.78
N VAL A 66 -9.73 18.09 -9.28
CA VAL A 66 -9.67 18.69 -7.94
C VAL A 66 -9.52 17.60 -6.87
N ILE A 67 -10.27 16.51 -6.97
CA ILE A 67 -10.15 15.37 -6.05
C ILE A 67 -8.75 14.75 -6.11
N CYS A 68 -8.16 14.61 -7.30
CA CYS A 68 -6.81 14.05 -7.44
C CYS A 68 -5.74 14.96 -6.80
N PHE A 69 -5.79 16.27 -7.05
CA PHE A 69 -4.84 17.21 -6.43
C PHE A 69 -5.05 17.35 -4.92
N ALA A 70 -6.30 17.38 -4.46
CA ALA A 70 -6.61 17.39 -3.03
C ALA A 70 -6.13 16.10 -2.35
N ALA A 71 -6.33 14.93 -2.98
CA ALA A 71 -5.83 13.66 -2.47
C ALA A 71 -4.31 13.61 -2.41
N ALA A 72 -3.60 14.13 -3.43
CA ALA A 72 -2.14 14.20 -3.42
C ALA A 72 -1.61 15.03 -2.23
N GLY A 73 -2.20 16.20 -1.98
CA GLY A 73 -1.86 17.02 -0.81
C GLY A 73 -2.18 16.32 0.51
N PHE A 74 -3.33 15.66 0.60
CA PHE A 74 -3.74 14.91 1.79
C PHE A 74 -2.81 13.73 2.09
N CYS A 75 -2.40 12.96 1.07
CA CYS A 75 -1.44 11.86 1.23
C CYS A 75 -0.11 12.34 1.79
N PHE A 76 0.39 13.49 1.32
CA PHE A 76 1.65 14.06 1.84
C PHE A 76 1.52 14.44 3.32
N ILE A 77 0.42 15.09 3.70
CA ILE A 77 0.16 15.47 5.10
C ILE A 77 0.01 14.24 5.99
N MET A 78 -0.72 13.22 5.55
CA MET A 78 -0.93 11.98 6.30
C MET A 78 0.32 11.08 6.39
N GLY A 79 1.31 11.28 5.51
CA GLY A 79 2.60 10.61 5.62
C GLY A 79 3.39 11.05 6.86
N ILE A 80 3.29 12.32 7.26
CA ILE A 80 4.08 12.89 8.36
C ILE A 80 3.82 12.18 9.70
N PRO A 81 2.56 11.99 10.17
CA PRO A 81 2.30 11.24 11.40
C PRO A 81 2.83 9.80 11.38
N SER A 82 2.78 9.13 10.23
CA SER A 82 3.27 7.75 10.09
C SER A 82 4.78 7.67 10.31
N VAL A 83 5.54 8.58 9.70
CA VAL A 83 7.00 8.68 9.88
C VAL A 83 7.36 9.05 11.31
N LEU A 84 6.67 10.03 11.90
CA LEU A 84 6.90 10.44 13.28
C LEU A 84 6.67 9.30 14.27
N LEU A 85 5.63 8.49 14.05
CA LEU A 85 5.35 7.34 14.90
C LEU A 85 6.46 6.28 14.80
N GLY A 86 6.95 5.99 13.59
CA GLY A 86 8.10 5.12 13.38
C GLY A 86 9.35 5.62 14.11
N ALA A 87 9.63 6.93 14.02
CA ALA A 87 10.76 7.55 14.70
C ALA A 87 10.62 7.48 16.23
N VAL A 88 9.41 7.70 16.78
CA VAL A 88 9.14 7.54 18.22
C VAL A 88 9.37 6.10 18.66
N ALA A 89 8.89 5.12 17.88
CA ALA A 89 9.04 3.71 18.19
C ALA A 89 10.51 3.23 18.15
N ALA A 90 11.32 3.77 17.24
CA ALA A 90 12.76 3.54 17.20
C ALA A 90 13.50 4.20 18.37
N SER A 91 13.00 5.34 18.84
CA SER A 91 13.58 6.14 19.93
C SER A 91 13.17 5.71 21.34
N THR A 92 12.35 4.65 21.45
CA THR A 92 11.80 4.19 22.71
C THR A 92 12.64 3.06 23.31
N ASP A 93 12.92 3.14 24.62
CA ASP A 93 13.49 2.02 25.35
C ASP A 93 12.41 0.97 25.67
N TRP A 94 12.36 -0.07 24.85
CA TRP A 94 11.40 -1.16 24.97
C TRP A 94 11.54 -1.96 26.27
N ASN A 95 12.72 -1.95 26.90
CA ASN A 95 12.94 -2.66 28.17
C ASN A 95 12.12 -2.06 29.33
N MET A 96 11.84 -0.76 29.27
CA MET A 96 11.03 -0.04 30.27
C MET A 96 9.52 -0.10 29.96
N THR A 97 9.14 -0.65 28.81
CA THR A 97 7.73 -0.80 28.42
C THR A 97 7.20 -2.19 28.79
N ASN A 98 5.87 -2.33 28.82
CA ASN A 98 5.20 -3.61 29.05
C ASN A 98 5.45 -4.66 27.95
N TYR A 99 6.16 -4.30 26.87
CA TYR A 99 6.54 -5.20 25.77
C TYR A 99 7.83 -6.00 26.07
N GLY A 100 8.77 -5.42 26.84
CA GLY A 100 10.04 -6.05 27.20
C GLY A 100 11.10 -6.07 26.09
N SER A 101 12.27 -6.65 26.38
CA SER A 101 13.36 -6.87 25.42
C SER A 101 13.30 -8.28 24.81
N PRO A 102 13.79 -8.52 23.57
CA PRO A 102 14.39 -7.59 22.60
C PRO A 102 13.37 -6.71 21.86
N SER A 103 13.86 -5.65 21.20
CA SER A 103 13.00 -4.69 20.51
C SER A 103 12.22 -5.29 19.33
N PRO A 104 11.11 -4.68 18.90
CA PRO A 104 10.30 -5.17 17.78
C PRO A 104 11.08 -5.34 16.47
N TYR A 105 12.12 -4.53 16.26
CA TYR A 105 13.00 -4.63 15.10
C TYR A 105 13.79 -5.95 15.11
N HIS A 106 14.45 -6.27 16.23
CA HIS A 106 15.23 -7.51 16.38
C HIS A 106 14.36 -8.77 16.38
N ARG A 107 13.09 -8.66 16.78
CA ARG A 107 12.13 -9.77 16.74
C ARG A 107 11.53 -10.00 15.33
N GLY A 108 11.87 -9.16 14.35
CA GLY A 108 11.28 -9.23 13.00
C GLY A 108 9.83 -8.75 12.94
N GLU A 109 9.37 -8.02 13.96
CA GLU A 109 8.01 -7.48 14.07
C GLU A 109 7.94 -6.00 13.63
N ALA A 110 8.94 -5.51 12.90
CA ALA A 110 9.00 -4.14 12.41
C ALA A 110 7.75 -3.74 11.60
N GLY A 111 7.17 -4.67 10.83
CA GLY A 111 5.92 -4.43 10.09
C GLY A 111 4.67 -4.23 10.97
N LYS A 112 4.75 -4.57 12.26
CA LYS A 112 3.68 -4.40 13.25
C LYS A 112 3.98 -3.26 14.23
N ILE A 113 4.95 -2.40 13.92
CA ILE A 113 5.39 -1.34 14.84
C ILE A 113 4.29 -0.35 15.18
N LEU A 114 3.41 -0.04 14.22
CA LEU A 114 2.28 0.89 14.38
C LEU A 114 1.31 0.41 15.49
N PRO A 115 0.72 -0.80 15.42
CA PRO A 115 -0.15 -1.28 16.49
C PRO A 115 0.61 -1.52 17.82
N ILE A 116 1.86 -2.00 17.77
CA ILE A 116 2.68 -2.21 18.99
C ILE A 116 2.92 -0.87 19.72
N ALA A 117 3.28 0.18 18.98
CA ALA A 117 3.49 1.52 19.53
C ALA A 117 2.20 2.07 20.16
N LEU A 118 1.04 1.90 19.52
CA LEU A 118 -0.23 2.32 20.10
C LEU A 118 -0.63 1.53 21.35
N GLN A 119 -0.33 0.23 21.42
CA GLN A 119 -0.65 -0.61 22.58
C GLN A 119 0.22 -0.31 23.79
N HIS A 120 1.51 -0.08 23.57
CA HIS A 120 2.48 0.00 24.67
C HIS A 120 2.90 1.42 25.04
N LEU A 121 2.71 2.40 24.14
CA LEU A 121 3.16 3.79 24.37
C LEU A 121 2.02 4.77 24.66
N THR A 122 0.76 4.36 24.44
CA THR A 122 -0.41 5.23 24.66
C THR A 122 -1.32 4.69 25.78
N PRO A 123 -2.10 5.56 26.44
CA PRO A 123 -3.10 5.14 27.42
C PRO A 123 -4.13 4.18 26.81
N ASN A 124 -4.65 3.23 27.60
CA ASN A 124 -5.59 2.19 27.15
C ASN A 124 -6.75 2.72 26.28
N TYR A 125 -7.35 3.85 26.65
CA TYR A 125 -8.46 4.43 25.90
C TYR A 125 -8.07 4.88 24.48
N ILE A 126 -6.91 5.52 24.34
CA ILE A 126 -6.39 6.02 23.05
C ILE A 126 -5.95 4.84 22.19
N SER A 127 -5.35 3.82 22.82
CA SER A 127 -4.93 2.60 22.14
C SER A 127 -6.10 1.87 21.46
N ILE A 128 -7.21 1.67 22.18
CA ILE A 128 -8.40 0.99 21.66
C ILE A 128 -8.97 1.75 20.45
N ILE A 129 -9.13 3.07 20.58
CA ILE A 129 -9.63 3.92 19.50
C ILE A 129 -8.66 3.92 18.30
N GLY A 130 -7.36 4.02 18.57
CA GLY A 130 -6.32 4.04 17.53
C GLY A 130 -6.25 2.73 16.74
N ILE A 131 -6.28 1.59 17.41
CA ILE A 131 -6.32 0.27 16.76
C ILE A 131 -7.62 0.11 15.95
N GLY A 132 -8.76 0.55 16.51
CA GLY A 132 -10.04 0.56 15.80
C GLY A 132 -10.00 1.42 14.54
N ALA A 133 -9.37 2.60 14.60
CA ALA A 133 -9.19 3.48 13.46
C ALA A 133 -8.30 2.86 12.37
N ILE A 134 -7.20 2.19 12.75
CA ILE A 134 -6.34 1.46 11.81
C ILE A 134 -7.13 0.32 11.15
N ALA A 135 -7.87 -0.46 11.93
CA ALA A 135 -8.68 -1.55 11.40
C ALA A 135 -9.74 -1.04 10.41
N ALA A 136 -10.43 0.06 10.74
CA ALA A 136 -11.39 0.70 9.85
C ALA A 136 -10.75 1.25 8.56
N ALA A 137 -9.57 1.85 8.66
CA ALA A 137 -8.83 2.35 7.50
C ALA A 137 -8.40 1.20 6.57
N VAL A 138 -7.84 0.13 7.13
CA VAL A 138 -7.44 -1.07 6.37
C VAL A 138 -8.66 -1.74 5.73
N MET A 139 -9.78 -1.85 6.45
CA MET A 139 -11.02 -2.43 5.92
C MET A 139 -11.55 -1.62 4.73
N SER A 140 -11.55 -0.28 4.82
CA SER A 140 -11.94 0.60 3.70
C SER A 140 -11.07 0.41 2.44
N SER A 141 -9.76 0.24 2.63
CA SER A 141 -8.83 -0.09 1.54
C SER A 141 -9.08 -1.49 0.97
N MET A 142 -9.31 -2.48 1.83
CA MET A 142 -9.61 -3.86 1.43
C MET A 142 -10.90 -3.93 0.61
N ASP A 143 -11.96 -3.24 1.03
CA ASP A 143 -13.23 -3.19 0.32
C ASP A 143 -13.07 -2.63 -1.10
N SER A 144 -12.30 -1.54 -1.23
CA SER A 144 -11.99 -0.94 -2.53
C SER A 144 -11.21 -1.90 -3.42
N CYS A 145 -10.21 -2.61 -2.87
CA CYS A 145 -9.39 -3.57 -3.62
C CYS A 145 -10.22 -4.78 -4.09
N LEU A 146 -11.00 -5.38 -3.18
CA LEU A 146 -11.86 -6.52 -3.50
C LEU A 146 -12.90 -6.17 -4.57
N LEU A 147 -13.53 -5.01 -4.46
CA LEU A 147 -14.47 -4.52 -5.47
C LEU A 147 -13.78 -4.30 -6.83
N SER A 148 -12.56 -3.78 -6.82
CA SER A 148 -11.77 -3.56 -8.03
C SER A 148 -11.43 -4.88 -8.72
N CYS A 149 -10.91 -5.85 -7.98
CA CYS A 149 -10.61 -7.21 -8.45
C CYS A 149 -11.86 -7.90 -9.01
N ALA A 150 -12.99 -7.82 -8.29
CA ALA A 150 -14.25 -8.42 -8.73
C ALA A 150 -14.79 -7.75 -10.01
N SER A 151 -14.65 -6.43 -10.13
CA SER A 151 -15.03 -5.68 -11.34
C SER A 151 -14.18 -6.07 -12.55
N LEU A 152 -12.86 -6.20 -12.36
CA LEU A 152 -11.95 -6.68 -13.42
C LEU A 152 -12.29 -8.10 -13.84
N PHE A 153 -12.48 -9.01 -12.89
CA PHE A 153 -12.86 -10.39 -13.17
C PHE A 153 -14.18 -10.45 -13.95
N THR A 154 -15.18 -9.70 -13.50
CA THR A 154 -16.51 -9.72 -14.08
C THR A 154 -16.53 -9.11 -15.49
N ASN A 155 -15.90 -7.96 -15.70
CA ASN A 155 -15.90 -7.29 -17.00
C ASN A 155 -14.94 -7.94 -18.00
N ASN A 156 -13.74 -8.32 -17.58
CA ASN A 156 -12.70 -8.80 -18.49
C ASN A 156 -12.83 -10.30 -18.76
N ILE A 157 -13.21 -11.12 -17.77
CA ILE A 157 -13.28 -12.58 -17.91
C ILE A 157 -14.73 -13.00 -18.15
N TYR A 158 -15.64 -12.70 -17.22
CA TYR A 158 -17.01 -13.23 -17.29
C TYR A 158 -17.80 -12.71 -18.51
N LYS A 159 -17.78 -11.39 -18.74
CA LYS A 159 -18.51 -10.77 -19.86
C LYS A 159 -17.88 -11.09 -21.23
N THR A 160 -16.54 -11.19 -21.31
CA THR A 160 -15.84 -11.44 -22.57
C THR A 160 -15.81 -12.93 -22.96
N LEU A 161 -15.56 -13.82 -21.99
CA LEU A 161 -15.30 -15.24 -22.23
C LEU A 161 -16.55 -16.12 -22.08
N ILE A 162 -17.42 -15.83 -21.11
CA ILE A 162 -18.53 -16.72 -20.74
C ILE A 162 -19.86 -16.24 -21.33
N ARG A 163 -20.26 -14.98 -21.11
CA ARG A 163 -21.58 -14.49 -21.55
C ARG A 163 -21.57 -13.01 -21.95
N LYS A 164 -21.52 -12.76 -23.26
CA LYS A 164 -21.46 -11.40 -23.86
C LYS A 164 -22.69 -10.53 -23.60
N HIS A 165 -23.85 -11.15 -23.34
CA HIS A 165 -25.12 -10.49 -23.00
C HIS A 165 -25.61 -10.87 -21.60
N ALA A 166 -24.76 -10.76 -20.58
CA ALA A 166 -25.17 -10.94 -19.20
C ALA A 166 -26.07 -9.77 -18.75
N SER A 167 -27.16 -10.07 -18.02
CA SER A 167 -28.03 -9.05 -17.41
C SER A 167 -27.36 -8.41 -16.19
N ASP A 168 -27.65 -7.14 -15.89
CA ASP A 168 -27.07 -6.41 -14.76
C ASP A 168 -27.29 -7.12 -13.41
N ARG A 169 -28.43 -7.83 -13.25
CA ARG A 169 -28.72 -8.63 -12.05
C ARG A 169 -27.80 -9.84 -11.92
N GLU A 170 -27.49 -10.51 -13.03
CA GLU A 170 -26.53 -11.63 -13.04
C GLU A 170 -25.13 -11.09 -12.71
N LEU A 171 -24.77 -9.93 -13.26
CA LEU A 171 -23.49 -9.28 -13.04
C LEU A 171 -23.25 -8.96 -11.55
N GLN A 172 -24.27 -8.45 -10.86
CA GLN A 172 -24.19 -8.18 -9.42
C GLN A 172 -23.97 -9.44 -8.59
N TRP A 173 -24.59 -10.56 -8.96
CA TRP A 173 -24.36 -11.84 -8.29
C TRP A 173 -22.93 -12.35 -8.51
N VAL A 174 -22.42 -12.25 -9.74
CA VAL A 174 -21.04 -12.63 -10.06
C VAL A 174 -20.03 -11.79 -9.27
N ILE A 175 -20.26 -10.48 -9.16
CA ILE A 175 -19.40 -9.59 -8.35
C ILE A 175 -19.40 -10.03 -6.89
N LYS A 176 -20.56 -10.30 -6.29
CA LYS A 176 -20.65 -10.76 -4.89
C LYS A 176 -19.87 -12.06 -4.65
N ILE A 177 -20.05 -13.05 -5.53
CA ILE A 177 -19.33 -14.33 -5.45
C ILE A 177 -17.82 -14.10 -5.62
N SER A 178 -17.42 -13.29 -6.59
CA SER A 178 -16.01 -12.99 -6.87
C SER A 178 -15.33 -12.31 -5.69
N VAL A 179 -16.00 -11.35 -5.04
CA VAL A 179 -15.51 -10.70 -3.81
C VAL A 179 -15.32 -11.72 -2.69
N THR A 180 -16.29 -12.60 -2.47
CA THR A 180 -16.20 -13.63 -1.42
C THR A 180 -15.04 -14.60 -1.69
N VAL A 181 -14.90 -15.09 -2.92
CA VAL A 181 -13.80 -16.00 -3.29
C VAL A 181 -12.45 -15.30 -3.18
N ALA A 182 -12.30 -14.09 -3.70
CA ALA A 182 -11.07 -13.32 -3.61
C ALA A 182 -10.69 -13.02 -2.15
N GLY A 183 -11.66 -12.69 -1.30
CA GLY A 183 -11.46 -12.50 0.13
C GLY A 183 -10.99 -13.76 0.86
N LEU A 184 -11.58 -14.92 0.55
CA LEU A 184 -11.15 -16.21 1.12
C LEU A 184 -9.73 -16.59 0.70
N VAL A 185 -9.39 -16.37 -0.58
CA VAL A 185 -8.03 -16.60 -1.08
C VAL A 185 -7.03 -15.66 -0.40
N GLY A 186 -7.37 -14.36 -0.29
CA GLY A 186 -6.54 -13.38 0.41
C GLY A 186 -6.34 -13.72 1.89
N MET A 187 -7.40 -14.17 2.57
CA MET A 187 -7.32 -14.65 3.95
C MET A 187 -6.42 -15.89 4.07
N GLY A 188 -6.54 -16.85 3.15
CA GLY A 188 -5.67 -18.03 3.11
C GLY A 188 -4.19 -17.65 2.95
N LEU A 189 -3.88 -16.76 2.03
CA LEU A 189 -2.52 -16.24 1.83
C LEU A 189 -2.00 -15.51 3.07
N ALA A 190 -2.86 -14.76 3.77
CA ALA A 190 -2.49 -14.07 5.01
C ALA A 190 -2.10 -15.04 6.14
N PHE A 191 -2.71 -16.23 6.22
CA PHE A 191 -2.32 -17.25 7.20
C PHE A 191 -1.03 -18.00 6.86
N LEU A 192 -0.70 -18.10 5.57
CA LEU A 192 0.48 -18.80 5.08
C LEU A 192 1.73 -17.90 5.04
N GLY A 193 1.53 -16.58 4.92
CA GLY A 193 2.60 -15.61 4.70
C GLY A 193 3.22 -15.08 6.00
N ASN A 194 4.50 -15.41 6.24
CA ASN A 194 5.25 -14.87 7.38
C ASN A 194 5.71 -13.41 7.19
N ASN A 195 5.67 -12.88 5.95
CA ASN A 195 6.15 -11.54 5.63
C ASN A 195 5.20 -10.78 4.68
N VAL A 196 4.17 -10.16 5.27
CA VAL A 196 3.12 -9.42 4.53
C VAL A 196 3.69 -8.24 3.73
N LEU A 197 4.73 -7.58 4.23
CA LEU A 197 5.38 -6.47 3.54
C LEU A 197 6.03 -6.93 2.22
N ALA A 198 6.65 -8.11 2.22
CA ALA A 198 7.25 -8.65 1.00
C ALA A 198 6.19 -8.93 -0.08
N PHE A 199 5.04 -9.50 0.29
CA PHE A 199 3.93 -9.69 -0.65
C PHE A 199 3.40 -8.37 -1.21
N TRP A 200 3.35 -7.34 -0.38
CA TRP A 200 2.91 -6.03 -0.81
C TRP A 200 3.88 -5.40 -1.80
N VAL A 201 5.17 -5.38 -1.48
CA VAL A 201 6.23 -4.83 -2.36
C VAL A 201 6.27 -5.55 -3.71
N VAL A 202 6.32 -6.88 -3.70
CA VAL A 202 6.32 -7.65 -4.96
C VAL A 202 5.04 -7.40 -5.76
N GLY A 203 3.89 -7.28 -5.09
CA GLY A 203 2.63 -6.95 -5.75
C GLY A 203 2.65 -5.56 -6.41
N THR A 204 3.19 -4.55 -5.73
CA THR A 204 3.32 -3.19 -6.27
C THR A 204 4.34 -3.12 -7.40
N ASP A 205 5.46 -3.84 -7.30
CA ASP A 205 6.49 -3.90 -8.33
C ASP A 205 5.95 -4.47 -9.62
N VAL A 206 5.23 -5.60 -9.54
CA VAL A 206 4.59 -6.21 -10.72
C VAL A 206 3.59 -5.23 -11.36
N MET A 207 2.76 -4.54 -10.57
CA MET A 207 1.84 -3.55 -11.12
C MET A 207 2.55 -2.36 -11.76
N TYR A 208 3.62 -1.87 -11.13
CA TYR A 208 4.41 -0.76 -11.66
C TYR A 208 5.07 -1.15 -12.98
N SER A 209 5.84 -2.23 -13.00
CA SER A 209 6.60 -2.66 -14.16
C SER A 209 5.74 -3.17 -15.32
N MET A 210 4.59 -3.80 -15.02
CA MET A 210 3.72 -4.39 -16.05
C MET A 210 2.51 -3.55 -16.43
N VAL A 211 2.18 -2.44 -15.80
CA VAL A 211 0.99 -1.66 -16.21
C VAL A 211 1.35 -0.25 -16.61
N LEU A 212 2.38 0.33 -15.98
CA LEU A 212 2.82 1.68 -16.28
C LEU A 212 3.35 1.83 -17.72
N PRO A 213 4.21 0.94 -18.26
CA PRO A 213 4.68 1.08 -19.64
C PRO A 213 3.52 1.04 -20.63
N GLN A 214 2.52 0.18 -20.41
CA GLN A 214 1.35 0.08 -21.29
C GLN A 214 0.49 1.33 -21.23
N LEU A 215 0.27 1.88 -20.04
CA LEU A 215 -0.47 3.13 -19.87
C LEU A 215 0.21 4.28 -20.63
N VAL A 216 1.54 4.40 -20.47
CA VAL A 216 2.34 5.43 -21.16
C VAL A 216 2.29 5.23 -22.68
N CYS A 217 2.46 3.99 -23.17
CA CYS A 217 2.38 3.71 -24.60
C CYS A 217 0.99 4.04 -25.19
N VAL A 218 -0.09 3.67 -24.51
CA VAL A 218 -1.46 3.94 -25.00
C VAL A 218 -1.78 5.44 -25.00
N LEU A 219 -1.35 6.16 -23.98
CA LEU A 219 -1.69 7.58 -23.83
C LEU A 219 -0.88 8.50 -24.76
N PHE A 220 0.41 8.25 -24.92
CA PHE A 220 1.30 9.11 -25.72
C PHE A 220 1.46 8.64 -27.17
N PHE A 221 1.26 7.35 -27.45
CA PHE A 221 1.39 6.78 -28.80
C PHE A 221 0.10 6.08 -29.26
N PRO A 222 -0.99 6.84 -29.51
CA PRO A 222 -2.28 6.27 -29.92
C PRO A 222 -2.26 5.56 -31.28
N ARG A 223 -1.14 5.63 -32.01
CA ARG A 223 -0.95 4.99 -33.32
C ARG A 223 -0.26 3.63 -33.26
N LEU A 224 0.21 3.18 -32.09
CA LEU A 224 0.85 1.87 -31.96
C LEU A 224 -0.21 0.76 -31.87
N PRO A 225 -0.08 -0.35 -32.64
CA PRO A 225 -1.00 -1.46 -32.52
C PRO A 225 -0.87 -2.12 -31.14
N MET A 226 -2.01 -2.53 -30.57
CA MET A 226 -2.10 -3.18 -29.26
C MET A 226 -1.19 -4.41 -29.11
N VAL A 227 -0.91 -5.08 -30.24
CA VAL A 227 0.05 -6.18 -30.33
C VAL A 227 1.46 -5.72 -29.95
N THR A 228 1.96 -4.60 -30.48
CA THR A 228 3.30 -4.08 -30.18
C THR A 228 3.48 -3.74 -28.70
N VAL A 229 2.42 -3.26 -28.04
CA VAL A 229 2.42 -2.95 -26.60
C VAL A 229 2.53 -4.23 -25.76
N LEU A 230 1.83 -5.31 -26.14
CA LEU A 230 1.91 -6.62 -25.47
C LEU A 230 3.26 -7.32 -25.70
N TRP A 231 3.85 -7.16 -26.89
CA TRP A 231 5.18 -7.71 -27.20
C TRP A 231 6.31 -6.97 -26.46
N GLY A 232 6.18 -5.66 -26.22
CA GLY A 232 7.17 -4.91 -25.44
C GLY A 232 7.33 -5.41 -24.01
N VAL A 233 6.24 -5.90 -23.40
CA VAL A 233 6.20 -6.33 -22.00
C VAL A 233 6.77 -7.74 -21.84
N THR A 234 6.38 -8.66 -22.73
CA THR A 234 6.92 -10.02 -22.76
C THR A 234 8.42 -10.07 -23.11
N PHE A 235 8.92 -9.03 -23.80
CA PHE A 235 10.36 -8.89 -24.08
C PHE A 235 11.13 -8.28 -22.90
N TRP A 236 10.49 -7.41 -22.11
CA TRP A 236 11.07 -6.83 -20.90
C TRP A 236 11.19 -7.88 -19.77
N GLU A 237 10.24 -8.81 -19.65
CA GLU A 237 10.26 -9.93 -18.69
C GLU A 237 11.32 -11.02 -19.01
N ARG A 238 11.91 -11.01 -20.21
CA ARG A 238 12.95 -11.96 -20.65
C ARG A 238 14.39 -11.49 -20.47
N ARG A 239 14.62 -10.34 -19.85
CA ARG A 239 15.96 -9.85 -19.49
C ARG A 239 16.12 -9.78 -17.98
#